data_AF-A0A1G0H5P2-F1
#
_entry.id   AF-A0A1G0H5P2-F1
#
_cell.length_a   1.000
_cell.length_b   1.000
_cell.length_c   1.000
_cell.angle_alpha   90.00
_cell.angle_beta   90.00
_cell.angle_gamma   90.00
#
_symmetry.space_group_name_H-M   'P 1'
#
loop_
_entity.id
_entity.type
_entity.pdbx_description
1 polymer ?
#
loop_
_entity_poly.entity_id
_entity_poly.type
_entity_poly.pdbx_seq_one_letter_code
_entity_poly.pdbx_strand_id
1 'polypeptide(L)' 'MAISLNDLTYFIELTDTFNFSRAAERIGIAKPSLSAAIKRLESVIGVPLFIRIKTGVLLTPVGK' A
#
# COMPACT_ATOMS: atom_id res chain seq x y z
N MET A 1 4.58 8.11 -15.66
CA MET A 1 3.84 7.09 -14.89
C MET A 1 2.72 7.81 -14.16
N ALA A 2 1.45 7.46 -14.40
CA ALA A 2 0.31 8.16 -13.81
C ALA A 2 -0.16 7.47 -12.52
N ILE A 3 -0.29 8.22 -11.43
CA ILE A 3 -0.94 7.77 -10.20
C ILE A 3 -2.45 7.96 -10.36
N SER A 4 -3.24 7.03 -9.84
CA SER A 4 -4.70 7.16 -9.75
C SER A 4 -5.15 7.47 -8.31
N LEU A 5 -6.33 8.09 -8.16
CA LEU A 5 -6.92 8.30 -6.83
C LEU A 5 -7.08 6.99 -6.05
N ASN A 6 -7.37 5.88 -6.75
CA ASN A 6 -7.43 4.55 -6.14
C ASN A 6 -6.12 4.13 -5.49
N ASP A 7 -4.95 4.48 -6.05
CA ASP A 7 -3.66 4.14 -5.44
C ASP A 7 -3.50 4.82 -4.08
N LEU A 8 -4.04 6.04 -3.93
CA LEU A 8 -4.04 6.78 -2.67
C LEU A 8 -5.04 6.19 -1.67
N THR A 9 -6.25 5.83 -2.12
CA THR A 9 -7.24 5.13 -1.28
C THR A 9 -6.68 3.80 -0.75
N TYR A 10 -6.00 3.05 -1.61
CA TYR A 10 -5.38 1.78 -1.27
C TYR A 10 -4.22 1.94 -0.30
N PHE A 11 -3.45 3.02 -0.44
CA PHE A 11 -2.44 3.41 0.52
C PHE A 11 -3.05 3.65 1.90
N ILE A 12 -4.08 4.50 2.01
CA ILE A 12 -4.76 4.80 3.28
C ILE A 12 -5.31 3.53 3.94
N GLU A 13 -5.98 2.67 3.18
CA GLU A 13 -6.50 1.40 3.73
C GLU A 13 -5.36 0.48 4.26
N LEU A 14 -4.22 0.47 3.58
CA LEU A 14 -3.07 -0.31 4.04
C LEU A 14 -2.43 0.31 5.30
N THR A 15 -2.45 1.63 5.45
CA THR A 15 -2.02 2.30 6.68
C THR A 15 -2.92 2.01 7.87
N ASP A 16 -4.23 1.79 7.66
CA ASP A 16 -5.16 1.48 8.72
C ASP A 16 -5.06 0.02 9.20
N THR A 17 -4.73 -0.89 8.28
CA THR A 17 -4.75 -2.34 8.55
C THR A 17 -3.38 -2.94 8.84
N PHE A 18 -2.29 -2.29 8.37
CA PHE A 18 -0.92 -2.80 8.41
C PHE A 18 -0.74 -4.23 7.85
N ASN A 19 -1.68 -4.67 7.01
CA ASN A 19 -1.72 -6.02 6.47
C ASN A 19 -2.35 -6.04 5.07
N PHE A 20 -1.54 -6.37 4.07
CA PHE A 20 -1.97 -6.44 2.67
C PHE A 20 -3.17 -7.35 2.42
N SER A 21 -3.26 -8.50 3.11
CA SER A 21 -4.39 -9.41 2.93
C SER A 21 -5.67 -8.79 3.49
N ARG A 22 -5.59 -8.22 4.71
CA ARG A 22 -6.74 -7.61 5.40
C ARG A 22 -7.20 -6.32 4.72
N ALA A 23 -6.28 -5.48 4.27
CA ALA A 23 -6.58 -4.32 3.45
C ALA A 23 -7.36 -4.73 2.20
N ALA A 24 -6.80 -5.66 1.41
CA ALA A 24 -7.41 -6.09 0.15
C ALA A 24 -8.82 -6.68 0.35
N GLU A 25 -9.03 -7.44 1.43
CA GLU A 25 -10.35 -7.95 1.82
C GLU A 25 -11.35 -6.83 2.12
N ARG A 26 -10.94 -5.80 2.88
CA ARG A 26 -11.82 -4.67 3.23
C ARG A 26 -12.29 -3.85 2.04
N ILE A 27 -11.40 -3.60 1.07
CA ILE A 27 -11.74 -2.86 -0.16
C ILE A 27 -12.26 -3.77 -1.29
N GLY A 28 -12.41 -5.07 -1.03
CA GLY A 28 -12.99 -6.02 -1.98
C GLY A 28 -12.16 -6.27 -3.23
N ILE A 29 -10.83 -6.21 -3.13
CA ILE A 29 -9.93 -6.47 -4.27
C ILE A 29 -8.97 -7.62 -4.02
N ALA A 30 -8.34 -8.11 -5.08
CA ALA A 30 -7.27 -9.09 -4.95
C ALA A 30 -6.00 -8.44 -4.35
N LYS A 31 -5.34 -9.14 -3.43
CA LYS A 31 -4.06 -8.73 -2.82
C LYS A 31 -2.96 -8.35 -3.84
N PRO A 32 -2.78 -9.04 -4.99
CA PRO A 32 -1.82 -8.62 -6.01
C PRO A 32 -2.10 -7.22 -6.56
N SER A 33 -3.38 -6.86 -6.72
CA SER A 33 -3.81 -5.53 -7.19
C SER A 33 -3.41 -4.44 -6.21
N LEU A 34 -3.65 -4.68 -4.90
CA LEU A 34 -3.20 -3.78 -3.85
C LEU A 34 -1.67 -3.64 -3.85
N SER A 35 -0.94 -4.74 -3.91
CA SER A 35 0.54 -4.70 -3.92
C SER A 35 1.09 -3.98 -5.15
N ALA A 36 0.45 -4.09 -6.31
CA ALA A 36 0.86 -3.40 -7.53
C ALA A 36 0.60 -1.89 -7.44
N ALA A 37 -0.53 -1.48 -6.86
CA ALA A 37 -0.85 -0.08 -6.60
C ALA A 37 0.17 0.59 -5.67
N ILE A 38 0.51 -0.05 -4.54
CA ILE A 38 1.52 0.47 -3.62
C ILE A 38 2.89 0.57 -4.29
N LYS A 39 3.31 -0.45 -5.04
CA LYS A 39 4.57 -0.39 -5.80
C LYS A 39 4.61 0.75 -6.82
N ARG A 40 3.49 1.01 -7.50
CA ARG A 40 3.39 2.15 -8.43
C ARG A 40 3.55 3.47 -7.67
N LEU A 41 2.86 3.62 -6.54
CA LEU A 41 2.95 4.82 -5.71
C LEU A 41 4.38 5.05 -5.21
N GLU A 42 5.02 4.02 -4.65
CA GLU A 42 6.43 4.04 -4.21
C GLU A 42 7.38 4.40 -5.35
N SER A 43 7.14 3.88 -6.55
CA SER A 43 7.97 4.17 -7.72
C SER A 43 7.80 5.60 -8.25
N VAL A 44 6.65 6.24 -8.08
CA VAL A 44 6.50 7.66 -8.46
C VAL A 44 7.13 8.58 -7.42
N ILE A 45 7.00 8.23 -6.13
CA ILE A 45 7.62 9.01 -5.04
C ILE A 45 9.14 8.76 -4.98
N GLY A 46 9.61 7.62 -5.48
CA GLY A 46 11.02 7.24 -5.53
C GLY A 46 11.55 6.65 -4.22
N VAL A 47 10.67 6.38 -3.24
CA VAL A 47 11.03 5.81 -1.94
C VAL A 47 10.01 4.75 -1.49
N PRO A 48 10.42 3.74 -0.71
CA PRO A 48 9.50 2.82 -0.06
C PRO A 48 8.62 3.56 0.96
N LEU A 49 7.31 3.33 0.89
CA LEU A 49 6.33 3.82 1.84
C LEU A 49 6.02 2.80 2.93
N PHE A 50 6.25 1.52 2.64
CA PHE A 50 6.10 0.44 3.61
C PHE A 50 7.34 -0.46 3.69
N ILE A 51 7.60 -0.98 4.89
CA ILE A 51 8.59 -2.03 5.15
C ILE A 51 7.86 -3.32 5.47
N ARG A 52 8.24 -4.41 4.80
CA ARG A 52 7.72 -5.75 5.10
C ARG A 52 8.39 -6.31 6.34
N ILE A 53 7.59 -6.80 7.28
CA ILE A 53 8.04 -7.48 8.49
C ILE A 53 7.40 -8.87 8.57
N LYS A 54 7.87 -9.71 9.50
CA LYS A 54 7.37 -11.09 9.67
C LYS A 54 5.85 -11.17 9.86
N THR A 55 5.25 -10.17 10.47
CA THR A 55 3.81 -10.14 10.85
C THR A 55 2.95 -9.21 9.98
N GLY A 56 3.50 -8.62 8.92
CA GLY A 56 2.73 -7.67 8.08
C GLY A 56 3.62 -6.58 7.47
N VAL A 57 3.18 -5.34 7.58
CA VAL A 57 3.92 -4.17 7.11
C VAL A 57 3.95 -3.05 8.14
N LEU A 58 4.97 -2.21 8.06
CA LEU A 58 5.07 -0.97 8.82
C LEU A 58 5.21 0.19 7.85
N LEU A 59 4.70 1.35 8.25
CA LEU A 59 4.92 2.62 7.57
C LEU A 59 6.37 3.07 7.70
N THR A 60 6.97 3.55 6.61
CA THR A 60 8.26 4.25 6.68
C THR A 60 8.06 5.66 7.25
N PRO A 61 9.13 6.34 7.71
CA PRO A 61 9.02 7.74 8.12
C PRO A 61 8.49 8.66 7.02
N VAL A 62 8.71 8.31 5.75
CA VAL A 62 8.22 9.09 4.60
C VAL A 62 6.75 8.80 4.28
N GLY A 63 6.21 7.67 4.73
CA GLY A 63 4.80 7.33 4.58
C GLY A 63 3.87 7.92 5.65
N LYS A 64 4.41 8.50 6.74
CA LYS A 64 3.61 9.18 7.76
C LYS A 64 3.13 10.54 7.25
#